data_AF-A0A088F118-F1
#
_entry.id   AF-A0A088F118-F1
#
_cell.length_a   1.000
_cell.length_b   1.000
_cell.length_c   1.000
_cell.angle_alpha   90.00
_cell.angle_beta   90.00
_cell.angle_gamma   90.00
#
_symmetry.space_group_name_H-M   'P 1'
#
loop_
_entity.id
_entity.type
_entity.pdbx_description
1 polymer ?
#
loop_
_entity_poly.entity_id
_entity_poly.type
_entity_poly.pdbx_seq_one_letter_code
_entity_poly.pdbx_strand_id
1 'polypeptide(L)' 'MQLGKQIKEIRERKGFTQKELAIVSGLSEDTISKIESGKNQNPTVYVIKTISKALDNIQFNIYK' A
#
# COMPACT_ATOMS: atom_id res chain seq x y z
N MET A 1 -0.86 0.60 15.57
CA MET A 1 -1.08 -0.67 14.82
C MET A 1 -2.31 -0.66 13.89
N GLN A 2 -3.20 0.35 13.93
CA GLN A 2 -4.44 0.35 13.14
C GLN A 2 -4.22 0.72 11.65
N LEU A 3 -3.37 1.71 11.37
CA LEU A 3 -3.11 2.19 10.00
C LEU A 3 -2.62 1.10 9.04
N GLY A 4 -1.60 0.33 9.43
CA GLY A 4 -1.04 -0.73 8.60
C GLY A 4 -2.06 -1.82 8.24
N LYS A 5 -2.92 -2.18 9.20
CA LYS A 5 -4.03 -3.13 8.97
C LYS A 5 -5.06 -2.56 8.00
N GLN A 6 -5.45 -1.29 8.16
CA GLN A 6 -6.40 -0.64 7.25
C GLN A 6 -5.85 -0.57 5.82
N ILE A 7 -4.57 -0.22 5.64
CA ILE A 7 -3.91 -0.22 4.34
C ILE A 7 -3.97 -1.61 3.70
N LYS A 8 -3.62 -2.66 4.47
CA LYS A 8 -3.68 -4.06 4.01
C LYS A 8 -5.10 -4.45 3.56
N GLU A 9 -6.10 -4.16 4.38
CA GLU A 9 -7.51 -4.48 4.08
C GLU A 9 -8.03 -3.77 2.83
N ILE A 10 -7.66 -2.50 2.62
CA ILE A 10 -8.04 -1.77 1.39
C ILE A 10 -7.30 -2.34 0.18
N ARG A 11 -6.00 -2.62 0.32
CA ARG A 11 -5.17 -3.21 -0.74
C ARG A 11 -5.77 -4.53 -1.23
N GLU A 12 -6.09 -5.43 -0.30
CA GLU A 12 -6.65 -6.76 -0.59
C GLU A 12 -8.05 -6.67 -1.20
N ARG A 13 -8.91 -5.77 -0.70
CA ARG A 13 -10.25 -5.52 -1.30
C ARG A 13 -10.17 -4.99 -2.74
N LYS A 14 -9.10 -4.26 -3.07
CA LYS A 14 -8.84 -3.79 -4.43
C LYS A 14 -8.10 -4.81 -5.31
N GLY A 15 -7.77 -5.99 -4.78
CA GLY A 15 -7.12 -7.07 -5.54
C GLY A 15 -5.62 -6.88 -5.75
N PHE A 16 -4.98 -5.92 -5.08
CA PHE A 16 -3.55 -5.68 -5.20
C PHE A 16 -2.74 -6.64 -4.31
N THR A 17 -1.64 -7.15 -4.82
CA THR A 17 -0.51 -7.68 -4.04
C THR A 17 0.31 -6.54 -3.43
N GLN A 18 1.15 -6.83 -2.43
CA GLN A 18 2.08 -5.83 -1.88
C GLN A 18 3.04 -5.29 -2.95
N LYS A 19 3.51 -6.16 -3.84
CA LYS A 19 4.35 -5.81 -4.99
C LYS A 19 3.65 -4.86 -5.95
N GLU A 20 2.39 -5.13 -6.31
CA GLU A 20 1.64 -4.24 -7.21
C GLU A 20 1.39 -2.88 -6.56
N LEU A 21 1.01 -2.85 -5.27
CA LEU A 21 0.87 -1.58 -4.54
C LEU A 21 2.19 -0.81 -4.50
N ALA A 22 3.32 -1.50 -4.29
CA ALA A 22 4.64 -0.89 -4.33
C ALA A 22 4.95 -0.26 -5.69
N ILE A 23 4.66 -0.98 -6.79
CA ILE A 23 4.83 -0.49 -8.16
C ILE A 23 3.99 0.78 -8.39
N VAL A 24 2.68 0.74 -8.10
CA VAL A 24 1.80 1.90 -8.37
C VAL A 24 2.03 3.08 -7.43
N SER A 25 2.55 2.83 -6.23
CA SER A 25 2.93 3.89 -5.28
C SER A 25 4.35 4.41 -5.51
N GLY A 26 5.18 3.75 -6.31
CA GLY A 26 6.60 4.09 -6.43
C GLY A 26 7.39 3.89 -5.13
N LEU A 27 6.91 3.01 -4.25
CA LEU A 27 7.59 2.61 -3.01
C LEU A 27 8.23 1.22 -3.18
N SER A 28 9.08 0.82 -2.25
CA SER A 28 9.55 -0.58 -2.21
C SER A 28 8.51 -1.49 -1.58
N GLU A 29 8.46 -2.74 -2.03
CA GLU A 29 7.61 -3.78 -1.44
C GLU A 29 7.90 -3.98 0.06
N ASP A 30 9.18 -3.90 0.45
CA ASP A 30 9.60 -3.91 1.86
C ASP A 30 8.99 -2.75 2.67
N THR A 31 8.89 -1.55 2.10
CA THR A 31 8.21 -0.41 2.75
C THR A 31 6.74 -0.73 3.01
N ILE A 32 6.03 -1.25 2.01
CA ILE A 32 4.63 -1.66 2.14
C ILE A 32 4.49 -2.75 3.21
N SER A 33 5.31 -3.79 3.15
CA SER A 33 5.30 -4.90 4.10
C SER A 33 5.57 -4.46 5.53
N LYS A 34 6.56 -3.58 5.76
CA LYS A 34 6.85 -3.02 7.10
C LYS A 34 5.70 -2.18 7.64
N ILE A 35 5.02 -1.41 6.80
CA ILE A 35 3.85 -0.62 7.21
C ILE A 35 2.69 -1.55 7.56
N GLU A 36 2.35 -2.51 6.69
CA GLU A 36 1.22 -3.42 6.90
C GLU A 36 1.42 -4.36 8.10
N SER A 37 2.66 -4.80 8.35
CA SER A 37 3.02 -5.60 9.52
C SER A 37 3.15 -4.77 10.81
N GLY A 38 3.10 -3.45 10.73
CA GLY A 38 3.30 -2.56 11.87
C GLY A 38 4.74 -2.43 12.34
N LYS A 39 5.72 -2.96 11.59
CA LYS A 39 7.16 -2.73 11.85
C LYS A 39 7.55 -1.26 11.62
N ASN A 40 6.86 -0.58 10.71
CA ASN A 40 6.94 0.88 10.55
C ASN A 40 5.65 1.52 11.08
N GLN A 41 5.68 1.99 12.32
CA GLN A 41 4.51 2.55 13.01
C GLN A 41 4.29 4.05 12.73
N ASN A 42 5.31 4.74 12.21
CA ASN A 42 5.25 6.18 11.96
C ASN A 42 5.78 6.51 10.55
N PRO A 43 5.12 6.02 9.48
CA PRO A 43 5.46 6.42 8.12
C PRO A 43 5.27 7.92 7.94
N THR A 44 6.10 8.54 7.10
CA THR A 44 5.98 9.97 6.84
C THR A 44 4.66 10.30 6.15
N VAL A 45 4.21 11.56 6.30
CA VAL A 45 3.01 12.06 5.60
C VAL A 45 3.10 11.84 4.09
N TYR A 46 4.31 11.96 3.52
CA TYR A 46 4.57 11.65 2.12
C TYR A 46 4.20 10.20 1.80
N VAL A 47 4.72 9.23 2.54
CA VAL A 47 4.44 7.80 2.33
C VAL A 47 2.94 7.51 2.43
N ILE A 48 2.26 8.07 3.43
CA ILE A 48 0.81 7.89 3.61
C ILE A 48 0.04 8.45 2.40
N LYS A 49 0.35 9.67 1.95
CA LYS A 49 -0.29 10.28 0.77
C LYS A 49 -0.05 9.47 -0.49
N THR A 50 1.16 8.96 -0.68
CA THR A 50 1.52 8.17 -1.85
C THR A 50 0.78 6.83 -1.88
N ILE A 51 0.68 6.13 -0.75
CA ILE A 51 -0.12 4.91 -0.62
C ILE A 51 -1.61 5.21 -0.85
N SER A 52 -2.15 6.28 -0.27
CA SER A 52 -3.56 6.68 -0.46
C SER A 52 -3.88 6.91 -1.93
N LYS A 53 -3.06 7.70 -2.64
CA LYS A 53 -3.25 7.97 -4.07
C LYS A 53 -3.19 6.70 -4.92
N ALA A 54 -2.24 5.81 -4.59
CA ALA A 54 -2.11 4.54 -5.29
C ALA A 54 -3.33 3.64 -5.08
N LEU A 55 -3.84 3.59 -3.83
CA LEU A 55 -5.05 2.86 -3.51
C LEU A 55 -6.29 3.50 -4.13
N ASP A 56 -6.38 4.82 -4.29
CA ASP A 56 -7.54 5.46 -4.92
C ASP A 56 -7.67 5.15 -6.41
N ASN A 57 -6.59 4.78 -7.09
CA ASN A 57 -6.61 4.48 -8.51
C ASN A 57 -7.40 3.18 -8.80
N ILE A 58 -8.50 3.28 -9.56
CA ILE A 58 -9.49 2.20 -9.75
C ILE A 58 -9.06 1.15 -10.79
N GLN A 59 -7.99 1.41 -11.54
CA GLN A 59 -7.75 0.71 -12.80
C GLN A 59 -6.30 0.31 -12.96
N PHE A 60 -5.90 -0.79 -12.33
CA PHE A 60 -4.63 -1.42 -12.63
C PHE A 60 -4.84 -2.92 -12.73
N ASN A 61 -5.37 -3.32 -13.88
CA ASN A 61 -5.32 -4.70 -14.32
C ASN A 61 -4.30 -4.73 -15.46
N ILE A 62 -3.01 -4.94 -15.15
CA ILE A 62 -2.03 -5.05 -16.23
C ILE A 62 -1.94 -6.48 -16.76
N TYR A 63 -2.17 -7.53 -15.97
CA TYR A 63 -2.05 -8.90 -16.50
C TYR A 63 -2.90 -9.94 -15.73
N LYS A 64 -4.22 -9.97 -15.97
CA LYS A 64 -5.03 -11.15 -15.65
C LYS A 64 -5.89 -11.55 -16.83
#